data_AF-S3E4T9-F1
#
_entry.id   AF-S3E4T9-F1
#
_cell.length_a   1.000
_cell.length_b   1.000
_cell.length_c   1.000
_cell.angle_alpha   90.00
_cell.angle_beta   90.00
_cell.angle_gamma   90.00
#
_symmetry.space_group_name_H-M   'P 1'
#
loop_
_entity.id
_entity.type
_entity.pdbx_description
1 polymer ?
#
loop_
_entity_poly.entity_id
_entity_poly.type
_entity_poly.pdbx_seq_one_letter_code
_entity_poly.pdbx_strand_id
1 'polypeptide(L)'
;MSTLDNNNQIGSRISLDGDENPTSPIRVDNHSTNQNLQPDILFPTQTITLHDGVLHRLRLMCTRFPIRDTSFLTGFVFTWGSAMFIINGFMLVIPTVNPKLAFPTITSHAAPATAIVGGVIFILGGWVGYLEGLNFKRDGEFVMTVGMRPDDVEAASIADSFKRENTKSDNPLRSMTLQQLSQSSSPPLTPDLPKAATQAPPSRLALIGSPLFIWYPSLREFTSFYWSDLCFMSPTVTFIGTFIFMLAIITAVPGVLDLTDRPTFFLGNLFPGTLGGVLFTTASVMQAIDAQEKWYLPKHKSLDWHVGLWNTIGSIGFTLASALYFLETADGALQAGLASLWGSWAFLVASLLQWYGAMAKYT
;
A
#
# COMPACT_ATOMS: atom_id res chain seq x y z
N MET A 1 24.37 -6.79 95.31
CA MET A 1 24.87 -6.97 93.93
C MET A 1 23.72 -6.67 93.00
N SER A 2 23.70 -5.43 92.50
CA SER A 2 23.83 -5.08 91.07
C SER A 2 22.54 -5.33 90.28
N THR A 3 21.66 -4.32 90.13
CA THR A 3 21.64 -3.32 89.02
C THR A 3 21.41 -3.98 87.65
N LEU A 4 20.21 -3.78 87.07
CA LEU A 4 19.94 -2.86 85.92
C LEU A 4 20.58 -3.38 84.62
N ASP A 5 19.97 -3.38 83.44
CA ASP A 5 18.66 -2.99 82.93
C ASP A 5 18.70 -3.30 81.41
N ASN A 6 17.52 -3.52 80.80
CA ASN A 6 17.10 -3.04 79.47
C ASN A 6 17.89 -3.45 78.20
N ASN A 7 17.28 -3.66 77.03
CA ASN A 7 15.95 -3.31 76.54
C ASN A 7 15.64 -4.11 75.27
N ASN A 8 14.44 -4.68 75.18
CA ASN A 8 13.52 -4.42 74.05
C ASN A 8 12.08 -4.81 74.47
N GLN A 9 11.47 -3.91 75.23
CA GLN A 9 10.02 -3.69 75.34
C GLN A 9 9.51 -3.07 74.01
N ILE A 10 8.24 -3.06 73.56
CA ILE A 10 6.86 -3.41 73.94
C ILE A 10 6.07 -3.04 72.65
N GLY A 11 4.94 -3.60 72.21
CA GLY A 11 3.83 -4.28 72.87
C GLY A 11 2.54 -3.45 72.72
N SER A 12 1.45 -4.10 72.27
CA SER A 12 0.03 -3.82 72.63
C SER A 12 -0.61 -2.51 72.12
N ARG A 13 -1.93 -2.27 71.99
CA ARG A 13 -3.24 -2.92 72.29
C ARG A 13 -4.33 -2.04 71.60
N ILE A 14 -5.32 -2.59 70.88
CA ILE A 14 -6.76 -2.80 71.22
C ILE A 14 -7.68 -1.54 71.35
N SER A 15 -8.77 -1.53 70.55
CA SER A 15 -10.20 -1.20 70.82
C SER A 15 -10.93 -0.01 70.13
N LEU A 16 -12.02 -0.40 69.45
CA LEU A 16 -13.43 0.08 69.44
C LEU A 16 -13.89 1.37 68.70
N ASP A 17 -15.00 1.13 67.96
CA ASP A 17 -16.15 1.97 67.59
C ASP A 17 -16.03 3.23 66.73
N GLY A 18 -16.97 3.36 65.77
CA GLY A 18 -17.36 4.64 65.17
C GLY A 18 -17.77 4.56 63.70
N ASP A 19 -19.08 4.60 63.46
CA ASP A 19 -19.70 4.96 62.17
C ASP A 19 -19.10 6.25 61.58
N GLU A 20 -18.91 6.29 60.25
CA GLU A 20 -19.27 7.41 59.36
C GLU A 20 -18.73 7.19 57.94
N ASN A 21 -19.64 7.12 56.96
CA ASN A 21 -19.36 7.47 55.57
C ASN A 21 -19.93 8.88 55.39
N PRO A 22 -19.23 9.83 54.74
CA PRO A 22 -19.58 10.05 53.34
C PRO A 22 -18.41 10.49 52.44
N THR A 23 -18.54 10.12 51.16
CA THR A 23 -18.14 10.91 49.99
C THR A 23 -16.65 11.15 49.72
N SER A 24 -16.11 10.37 48.79
CA SER A 24 -15.14 10.90 47.81
C SER A 24 -15.51 10.36 46.42
N PRO A 25 -15.78 11.23 45.43
CA PRO A 25 -16.16 10.78 44.10
C PRO A 25 -14.93 10.25 43.37
N ILE A 26 -15.05 9.05 42.82
CA ILE A 26 -14.12 8.52 41.83
C ILE A 26 -14.14 9.50 40.65
N ARG A 27 -13.03 10.22 40.47
CA ARG A 27 -12.77 11.07 39.32
C ARG A 27 -12.64 10.17 38.09
N VAL A 28 -13.75 10.01 37.38
CA VAL A 28 -13.77 9.54 36.00
C VAL A 28 -13.31 10.73 35.17
N ASP A 29 -12.08 10.69 34.67
CA ASP A 29 -11.59 11.68 33.72
C ASP A 29 -12.37 11.53 32.40
N ASN A 30 -13.48 12.24 32.30
CA ASN A 30 -14.17 12.51 31.04
C ASN A 30 -13.35 13.52 30.23
N HIS A 31 -12.30 13.04 29.55
CA HIS A 31 -11.84 13.71 28.35
C HIS A 31 -12.62 13.19 27.15
N SER A 32 -13.87 13.66 27.04
CA SER A 32 -14.57 13.73 25.77
C SER A 32 -13.90 14.81 24.93
N THR A 33 -12.77 14.47 24.31
CA THR A 33 -12.28 15.22 23.16
C THR A 33 -13.35 15.06 22.09
N ASN A 34 -14.01 16.16 21.72
CA ASN A 34 -14.83 16.25 20.52
C ASN A 34 -13.94 15.87 19.33
N GLN A 35 -13.88 14.59 19.03
CA GLN A 35 -13.37 14.10 17.76
C GLN A 35 -14.38 14.58 16.72
N ASN A 36 -13.95 15.52 15.90
CA ASN A 36 -14.60 15.80 14.62
C ASN A 36 -14.92 14.45 13.97
N LEU A 37 -16.20 14.15 13.81
CA LEU A 37 -16.69 13.05 12.98
C LEU A 37 -16.30 13.35 11.53
N GLN A 38 -15.03 13.12 11.19
CA GLN A 38 -14.68 12.82 9.81
C GLN A 38 -15.32 11.47 9.51
N PRO A 39 -16.02 11.31 8.38
CA PRO A 39 -16.46 9.99 7.97
C PRO A 39 -15.20 9.16 7.79
N ASP A 40 -14.98 8.20 8.68
CA ASP A 40 -13.96 7.17 8.52
C ASP A 40 -14.29 6.43 7.24
N ILE A 41 -13.58 6.77 6.16
CA ILE A 41 -13.59 5.99 4.93
C ILE A 41 -12.83 4.71 5.27
N LEU A 42 -13.56 3.73 5.79
CA LEU A 42 -13.01 2.43 6.14
C LEU A 42 -12.71 1.69 4.85
N PHE A 43 -11.46 1.74 4.40
CA PHE A 43 -11.03 0.96 3.25
C PHE A 43 -10.87 -0.50 3.69
N PRO A 44 -11.58 -1.46 3.07
CA PRO A 44 -11.40 -2.86 3.40
C PRO A 44 -9.98 -3.29 3.01
N THR A 45 -9.21 -3.77 4.00
CA THR A 45 -7.98 -4.52 3.73
C THR A 45 -8.39 -5.81 3.01
N GLN A 46 -7.99 -5.97 1.75
CA GLN A 46 -8.14 -7.27 1.07
C GLN A 46 -7.34 -8.31 1.86
N THR A 47 -8.05 -9.10 2.66
CA THR A 47 -7.52 -10.38 3.11
C THR A 47 -7.89 -11.36 2.01
N ILE A 48 -6.95 -11.61 1.08
CA ILE A 48 -7.14 -12.67 0.08
C ILE A 48 -7.27 -13.98 0.86
N THR A 49 -8.51 -14.42 1.08
CA THR A 49 -8.79 -15.76 1.58
C THR A 49 -8.33 -16.73 0.51
N LEU A 50 -7.21 -17.42 0.79
CA LEU A 50 -6.69 -18.53 0.00
C LEU A 50 -7.68 -19.70 0.03
N HIS A 51 -8.79 -19.59 -0.68
CA HIS A 51 -9.73 -20.70 -0.86
C HIS A 51 -9.58 -21.39 -2.22
N ASP A 52 -8.78 -20.80 -3.12
CA ASP A 52 -8.51 -21.33 -4.46
C ASP A 52 -7.13 -21.98 -4.53
N GLY A 53 -7.06 -23.14 -5.19
CA GLY A 53 -5.81 -23.88 -5.33
C GLY A 53 -4.75 -23.07 -6.09
N VAL A 54 -3.52 -23.07 -5.58
CA VAL A 54 -2.35 -22.38 -6.20
C VAL A 54 -2.23 -22.68 -7.70
N LEU A 55 -2.45 -23.94 -8.09
CA LEU A 55 -2.40 -24.39 -9.48
C LEU A 55 -3.45 -23.70 -10.37
N HIS A 56 -4.64 -23.42 -9.83
CA HIS A 56 -5.69 -22.72 -10.56
C HIS A 56 -5.28 -21.27 -10.83
N ARG A 57 -4.74 -20.56 -9.84
CA ARG A 57 -4.22 -19.19 -10.01
C ARG A 57 -3.06 -19.11 -11.01
N LEU A 58 -2.13 -20.07 -10.95
CA LEU A 58 -1.04 -20.16 -11.94
C LEU A 58 -1.59 -20.39 -13.36
N ARG A 59 -2.61 -21.24 -13.51
CA ARG A 59 -3.29 -21.42 -14.80
C ARG A 59 -3.93 -20.13 -15.28
N LEU A 60 -4.54 -19.34 -14.39
CA LEU A 60 -5.13 -18.05 -14.76
C LEU A 60 -4.08 -17.06 -15.27
N MET A 61 -2.89 -16.99 -14.67
CA MET A 61 -1.80 -16.16 -15.19
C MET A 61 -1.46 -16.48 -16.65
N CYS A 62 -1.60 -17.74 -17.09
CA CYS A 62 -1.32 -18.13 -18.46
C CYS A 62 -2.53 -18.06 -19.41
N THR A 63 -3.75 -17.96 -18.90
CA THR A 63 -4.99 -18.12 -19.70
C THR A 63 -5.92 -16.93 -19.67
N ARG A 64 -5.77 -16.01 -18.70
CA ARG A 64 -6.66 -14.86 -18.49
C ARG A 64 -5.85 -13.57 -18.48
N PHE A 65 -6.22 -12.65 -19.36
CA PHE A 65 -5.54 -11.35 -19.52
C PHE A 65 -6.56 -10.22 -19.35
N PRO A 66 -6.90 -9.84 -18.10
CA PRO A 66 -7.87 -8.78 -17.83
C PRO A 66 -7.24 -7.40 -18.07
N ILE A 67 -7.06 -7.01 -19.34
CA ILE A 67 -6.40 -5.76 -19.77
C ILE A 67 -7.06 -4.47 -19.29
N ARG A 68 -8.20 -4.54 -18.59
CA ARG A 68 -8.87 -3.39 -17.98
C ARG A 68 -8.58 -3.26 -16.48
N ASP A 69 -7.91 -4.24 -15.89
CA ASP A 69 -7.55 -4.26 -14.47
C ASP A 69 -6.15 -3.69 -14.30
N THR A 70 -6.04 -2.59 -13.57
CA THR A 70 -4.78 -1.91 -13.31
C THR A 70 -3.82 -2.78 -12.49
N SER A 71 -4.30 -3.54 -11.51
CA SER A 71 -3.44 -4.45 -10.73
C SER A 71 -2.80 -5.54 -11.59
N PHE A 72 -3.57 -6.10 -12.54
CA PHE A 72 -3.03 -7.04 -13.51
C PHE A 72 -2.02 -6.36 -14.43
N LEU A 73 -2.37 -5.19 -15.00
CA LEU A 73 -1.50 -4.48 -15.92
C LEU A 73 -0.18 -4.06 -15.25
N THR A 74 -0.21 -3.57 -14.00
CA THR A 74 0.99 -3.18 -13.24
C THR A 74 1.95 -4.37 -13.15
N GLY A 75 1.49 -5.51 -12.62
CA GLY A 75 2.32 -6.71 -12.50
C GLY A 75 2.80 -7.24 -13.86
N PHE A 76 1.92 -7.27 -14.86
CA PHE A 76 2.24 -7.76 -16.20
C PHE A 76 3.30 -6.90 -16.92
N VAL A 77 3.14 -5.58 -16.90
CA VAL A 77 4.06 -4.65 -17.57
C VAL A 77 5.42 -4.65 -16.89
N PHE A 78 5.47 -4.59 -15.55
CA PHE A 78 6.74 -4.67 -14.84
C PHE A 78 7.45 -6.02 -15.06
N THR A 79 6.72 -7.13 -15.19
CA THR A 79 7.32 -8.45 -15.50
C THR A 79 8.14 -8.39 -16.80
N TRP A 80 7.58 -7.83 -17.87
CA TRP A 80 8.27 -7.69 -19.15
C TRP A 80 9.41 -6.68 -19.11
N GLY A 81 9.24 -5.58 -18.37
CA GLY A 81 10.31 -4.62 -18.13
C GLY A 81 11.49 -5.27 -17.42
N SER A 82 11.23 -6.08 -16.39
CA SER A 82 12.26 -6.77 -15.61
C SER A 82 12.98 -7.81 -16.45
N ALA A 83 12.27 -8.52 -17.32
CA ALA A 83 12.90 -9.43 -18.28
C ALA A 83 13.89 -8.69 -19.20
N MET A 84 13.53 -7.50 -19.69
CA MET A 84 14.45 -6.66 -20.49
C MET A 84 15.67 -6.20 -19.69
N PHE A 85 15.50 -5.82 -18.43
CA PHE A 85 16.62 -5.44 -17.57
C PHE A 85 17.50 -6.63 -17.14
N ILE A 86 16.96 -7.85 -17.04
CA ILE A 86 17.79 -9.06 -16.87
C ILE A 86 18.70 -9.25 -18.09
N ILE A 87 18.14 -9.15 -19.29
CA ILE A 87 18.92 -9.23 -20.54
C ILE A 87 19.99 -8.13 -20.55
N ASN A 88 19.62 -6.90 -20.19
CA ASN A 88 20.56 -5.79 -20.07
C ASN A 88 21.68 -6.07 -19.07
N GLY A 89 21.35 -6.57 -17.87
CA GLY A 89 22.34 -6.91 -16.83
C GLY A 89 23.36 -7.94 -17.32
N PHE A 90 22.93 -8.96 -18.08
CA PHE A 90 23.87 -9.88 -18.73
C PHE A 90 24.77 -9.16 -19.75
N MET A 91 24.23 -8.23 -20.53
CA MET A 91 25.02 -7.45 -21.50
C MET A 91 26.04 -6.53 -20.82
N LEU A 92 25.78 -6.08 -19.59
CA LEU A 92 26.72 -5.30 -18.78
C LEU A 92 27.82 -6.18 -18.15
N VAL A 93 27.49 -7.41 -17.73
CA VAL A 93 28.40 -8.31 -16.99
C VAL A 93 29.26 -9.19 -17.89
N ILE A 94 28.73 -9.69 -19.02
CA ILE A 94 29.47 -10.61 -19.90
C ILE A 94 30.81 -10.02 -20.38
N PRO A 95 30.88 -8.76 -20.87
CA PRO A 95 32.13 -8.17 -21.35
C PRO A 95 33.21 -8.07 -20.28
N THR A 96 32.83 -7.92 -19.01
CA THR A 96 33.77 -7.74 -17.90
C THR A 96 34.26 -9.09 -17.35
N VAL A 97 33.41 -10.11 -17.32
CA VAL A 97 33.76 -11.44 -16.77
C VAL A 97 34.41 -12.34 -17.81
N ASN A 98 33.91 -12.36 -19.04
CA ASN A 98 34.46 -13.18 -20.12
C ASN A 98 34.34 -12.48 -21.48
N PRO A 99 35.35 -11.68 -21.86
CA PRO A 99 35.35 -10.93 -23.12
C PRO A 99 35.20 -11.81 -24.38
N LYS A 100 35.51 -13.12 -24.31
CA LYS A 100 35.36 -14.03 -25.46
C LYS A 100 33.91 -14.33 -25.80
N LEU A 101 32.99 -14.16 -24.85
CA LEU A 101 31.55 -14.33 -25.05
C LEU A 101 30.87 -13.01 -25.48
N ALA A 102 31.59 -11.89 -25.41
CA ALA A 102 31.08 -10.59 -25.82
C ALA A 102 31.15 -10.44 -27.35
N PHE A 103 30.03 -10.05 -27.95
CA PHE A 103 30.00 -9.67 -29.36
C PHE A 103 30.33 -8.18 -29.52
N PRO A 104 30.89 -7.75 -30.68
CA PRO A 104 31.47 -6.40 -30.82
C PRO A 104 30.52 -5.23 -30.53
N THR A 105 29.20 -5.40 -30.75
CA THR A 105 28.19 -4.35 -30.60
C THR A 105 27.47 -4.35 -29.26
N ILE A 106 27.93 -5.16 -28.29
CA ILE A 106 27.24 -5.35 -27.01
C ILE A 106 27.18 -4.04 -26.21
N THR A 107 28.30 -3.34 -26.06
CA THR A 107 28.39 -2.10 -25.28
C THR A 107 27.88 -0.90 -26.06
N SER A 108 28.09 -0.87 -27.38
CA SER A 108 27.70 0.28 -28.21
C SER A 108 26.22 0.31 -28.55
N HIS A 109 25.56 -0.85 -28.66
CA HIS A 109 24.18 -0.94 -29.16
C HIS A 109 23.28 -1.81 -28.29
N ALA A 110 23.66 -3.06 -28.02
CA ALA A 110 22.72 -4.00 -27.40
C ALA A 110 22.37 -3.64 -25.95
N ALA A 111 23.36 -3.31 -25.11
CA ALA A 111 23.13 -2.87 -23.74
C ALA A 111 22.31 -1.56 -23.70
N PRO A 112 22.68 -0.47 -24.40
CA PRO A 112 21.84 0.73 -24.44
C PRO A 112 20.41 0.49 -24.95
N ALA A 113 20.25 -0.31 -26.02
CA ALA A 113 18.93 -0.59 -26.58
C ALA A 113 18.02 -1.36 -25.61
N THR A 114 18.55 -2.40 -24.96
CA THR A 114 17.79 -3.18 -23.97
C THR A 114 17.44 -2.35 -22.74
N ALA A 115 18.34 -1.46 -22.29
CA ALA A 115 18.07 -0.52 -21.20
C ALA A 115 16.96 0.48 -21.58
N ILE A 116 16.99 1.07 -22.79
CA ILE A 116 15.93 1.98 -23.25
C ILE A 116 14.58 1.26 -23.29
N VAL A 117 14.52 0.08 -23.90
CA VAL A 117 13.27 -0.69 -24.00
C VAL A 117 12.74 -1.03 -22.61
N GLY A 118 13.60 -1.53 -21.70
CA GLY A 118 13.24 -1.79 -20.31
C GLY A 118 12.75 -0.53 -19.59
N GLY A 119 13.44 0.60 -19.76
CA GLY A 119 13.09 1.89 -19.15
C GLY A 119 11.74 2.42 -19.61
N VAL A 120 11.43 2.35 -20.90
CA VAL A 120 10.11 2.74 -21.45
C VAL A 120 9.00 1.85 -20.88
N ILE A 121 9.22 0.55 -20.81
CA ILE A 121 8.25 -0.38 -20.21
C ILE A 121 8.05 -0.07 -18.72
N PHE A 122 9.11 0.27 -17.99
CA PHE A 122 9.03 0.67 -16.57
C PHE A 122 8.27 1.98 -16.37
N ILE A 123 8.43 2.98 -17.25
CA ILE A 123 7.63 4.21 -17.21
C ILE A 123 6.14 3.88 -17.40
N LEU A 124 5.81 3.01 -18.36
CA LEU A 124 4.42 2.56 -18.56
C LEU A 124 3.90 1.81 -17.34
N GLY A 125 4.70 0.93 -16.74
CA GLY A 125 4.36 0.22 -15.51
C GLY A 125 4.14 1.17 -14.33
N GLY A 126 5.00 2.19 -14.18
CA GLY A 126 4.85 3.23 -13.17
C GLY A 126 3.58 4.06 -13.36
N TRP A 127 3.25 4.40 -14.60
CA TRP A 127 2.01 5.12 -14.92
C TRP A 127 0.76 4.28 -14.59
N VAL A 128 0.76 3.00 -14.96
CA VAL A 128 -0.34 2.08 -14.61
C VAL A 128 -0.42 1.89 -13.09
N GLY A 129 0.72 1.74 -12.40
CA GLY A 129 0.76 1.66 -10.94
C GLY A 129 0.22 2.91 -10.26
N TYR A 130 0.48 4.10 -10.81
CA TYR A 130 -0.13 5.35 -10.34
C TYR A 130 -1.67 5.29 -10.45
N LEU A 131 -2.18 4.81 -11.59
CA LEU A 131 -3.62 4.61 -11.79
C LEU A 131 -4.19 3.52 -10.87
N GLU A 132 -3.42 2.47 -10.60
CA GLU A 132 -3.76 1.45 -9.61
C GLU A 132 -3.94 2.09 -8.24
N GLY A 133 -2.97 2.85 -7.75
CA GLY A 133 -3.05 3.53 -6.45
C GLY A 133 -4.26 4.47 -6.31
N LEU A 134 -4.70 5.11 -7.39
CA LEU A 134 -5.93 5.93 -7.40
C LEU A 134 -7.22 5.13 -7.24
N ASN A 135 -7.22 3.87 -7.68
CA ASN A 135 -8.42 3.05 -7.82
C ASN A 135 -8.45 1.83 -6.89
N PHE A 136 -7.32 1.46 -6.27
CA PHE A 136 -7.12 0.21 -5.53
C PHE A 136 -8.13 0.02 -4.40
N LYS A 137 -8.40 1.08 -3.63
CA LYS A 137 -9.28 1.02 -2.46
C LYS A 137 -10.77 1.18 -2.79
N ARG A 138 -11.12 1.29 -4.08
CA ARG A 138 -12.51 1.40 -4.57
C ARG A 138 -13.09 0.04 -5.01
N ASP A 139 -12.29 -1.02 -4.91
CA ASP A 139 -12.68 -2.41 -5.23
C ASP A 139 -13.56 -3.07 -4.13
N GLY A 140 -14.01 -2.31 -3.11
CA GLY A 140 -14.97 -2.71 -2.07
C GLY A 140 -16.18 -1.75 -1.98
N GLU A 141 -17.26 -2.16 -1.32
CA GLU A 141 -18.55 -1.44 -1.22
C GLU A 141 -18.39 0.08 -1.06
N PHE A 142 -18.65 0.81 -2.15
CA PHE A 142 -18.67 2.25 -2.13
C PHE A 142 -20.04 2.71 -1.62
N VAL A 143 -20.15 3.11 -0.35
CA VAL A 143 -21.22 4.03 0.06
C VAL A 143 -20.78 5.42 -0.42
N MET A 144 -21.18 5.76 -1.64
CA MET A 144 -21.06 7.13 -2.12
C MET A 144 -22.09 7.95 -1.38
N THR A 145 -21.72 8.62 -0.30
CA THR A 145 -22.39 9.87 0.06
C THR A 145 -21.90 10.99 -0.86
N VAL A 146 -22.11 10.81 -2.16
CA VAL A 146 -22.13 11.93 -3.09
C VAL A 146 -23.44 12.67 -2.81
N GLY A 147 -23.33 13.79 -2.10
CA GLY A 147 -24.39 14.79 -2.03
C GLY A 147 -25.38 14.70 -0.86
N MET A 148 -25.00 14.20 0.32
CA MET A 148 -25.83 14.47 1.50
C MET A 148 -25.62 15.92 1.94
N ARG A 149 -26.72 16.66 2.01
CA ARG A 149 -26.73 17.96 2.70
C ARG A 149 -26.41 17.69 4.18
N PRO A 150 -25.83 18.67 4.90
CA PRO A 150 -25.49 18.50 6.33
C PRO A 150 -26.64 17.90 7.15
N ASP A 151 -27.87 18.24 6.79
CA ASP A 151 -29.12 17.79 7.43
C ASP A 151 -29.37 16.27 7.33
N ASP A 152 -28.92 15.61 6.25
CA ASP A 152 -29.13 14.17 6.03
C ASP A 152 -28.13 13.32 6.82
N VAL A 153 -26.94 13.87 7.09
CA VAL A 153 -25.89 13.24 7.92
C VAL A 153 -26.32 13.21 9.38
N GLU A 154 -26.97 14.27 9.85
CA GLU A 154 -27.52 14.36 11.20
C GLU A 154 -28.67 13.36 11.38
N ALA A 155 -29.60 13.28 10.43
CA ALA A 155 -30.70 12.30 10.47
C ALA A 155 -30.21 10.84 10.47
N ALA A 156 -29.17 10.51 9.71
CA ALA A 156 -28.59 9.17 9.67
C ALA A 156 -27.83 8.82 10.97
N SER A 157 -27.12 9.78 11.56
CA SER A 157 -26.41 9.59 12.84
C SER A 157 -27.37 9.42 14.02
N ILE A 158 -28.51 10.11 13.99
CA ILE A 158 -29.60 9.98 14.98
C ILE A 158 -30.26 8.60 14.85
N ALA A 159 -30.54 8.14 13.64
CA ALA A 159 -31.11 6.81 13.42
C ALA A 159 -30.18 5.67 13.89
N ASP A 160 -28.87 5.82 13.72
CA ASP A 160 -27.88 4.80 14.13
C ASP A 160 -27.64 4.80 15.65
N SER A 161 -27.69 5.97 16.30
CA SER A 161 -27.64 6.09 17.76
C SER A 161 -28.89 5.51 18.43
N PHE A 162 -30.09 5.72 17.87
CA PHE A 162 -31.33 5.08 18.36
C PHE A 162 -31.33 3.56 18.21
N LYS A 163 -30.70 3.01 17.16
CA LYS A 163 -30.53 1.55 17.01
C LYS A 163 -29.54 0.99 18.02
N ARG A 164 -28.41 1.66 18.25
CA ARG A 164 -27.40 1.22 19.23
C ARG A 164 -27.90 1.28 20.66
N GLU A 165 -28.74 2.27 20.99
CA GLU A 165 -29.33 2.39 22.33
C GLU A 165 -30.34 1.26 22.61
N ASN A 166 -31.12 0.84 21.60
CA ASN A 166 -32.07 -0.27 21.74
C ASN A 166 -31.44 -1.66 21.79
N THR A 167 -30.17 -1.82 21.38
CA THR A 167 -29.50 -3.13 21.40
C THR A 167 -28.80 -3.44 22.75
N LYS A 168 -28.80 -2.48 23.70
CA LYS A 168 -28.12 -2.63 25.01
C LYS A 168 -29.05 -2.74 26.21
N SER A 169 -30.38 -2.79 26.03
CA SER A 169 -31.33 -2.85 27.15
C SER A 169 -32.16 -4.13 27.11
N ASP A 170 -31.65 -5.21 27.70
CA ASP A 170 -32.44 -6.38 28.09
C ASP A 170 -33.28 -6.01 29.32
N ASN A 171 -34.47 -5.45 29.09
CA ASN A 171 -35.45 -5.24 30.15
C ASN A 171 -36.85 -5.65 29.67
N PRO A 172 -37.40 -6.80 30.12
CA PRO A 172 -38.62 -7.39 29.58
C PRO A 172 -39.91 -6.64 29.92
N LEU A 173 -39.85 -5.58 30.73
CA LEU A 173 -41.00 -4.78 31.14
C LEU A 173 -41.36 -3.63 30.17
N ARG A 174 -40.52 -3.33 29.17
CA ARG A 174 -40.74 -2.23 28.22
C ARG A 174 -41.43 -2.66 26.91
N SER A 175 -41.50 -3.97 26.65
CA SER A 175 -42.16 -4.54 25.46
C SER A 175 -43.68 -4.44 25.50
N MET A 176 -44.30 -4.35 26.68
CA MET A 176 -45.76 -4.16 26.81
C MET A 176 -46.22 -2.75 26.46
N THR A 177 -45.41 -1.71 26.72
CA THR A 177 -45.81 -0.32 26.46
C THR A 177 -45.78 0.02 24.96
N LEU A 178 -44.92 -0.63 24.17
CA LEU A 178 -44.84 -0.41 22.72
C LEU A 178 -46.00 -1.05 21.94
N GLN A 179 -46.67 -2.06 22.50
CA GLN A 179 -47.82 -2.71 21.86
C GLN A 179 -49.10 -1.86 21.97
N GLN A 180 -49.21 -1.01 22.99
CA GLN A 180 -50.36 -0.11 23.19
C GLN A 180 -50.26 1.21 22.40
N LEU A 181 -49.06 1.67 22.06
CA LEU A 181 -48.87 2.90 21.27
C LEU A 181 -49.02 2.69 19.75
N SER A 182 -49.12 1.44 19.29
CA SER A 182 -49.29 1.10 17.86
C SER A 182 -50.76 1.01 17.40
N GLN A 183 -51.74 1.35 18.25
CA GLN A 183 -53.17 1.19 17.93
C GLN A 183 -53.98 2.48 17.66
N SER A 184 -53.37 3.67 17.54
CA SER A 184 -54.13 4.86 17.14
C SER A 184 -53.70 5.43 15.78
N SER A 185 -54.48 5.03 14.76
CA SER A 185 -54.92 5.79 13.58
C SER A 185 -53.90 6.28 12.54
N SER A 186 -53.95 5.66 11.36
CA SER A 186 -53.76 6.31 10.05
C SER A 186 -54.59 5.59 8.96
N PRO A 187 -55.23 6.31 8.03
CA PRO A 187 -56.20 5.76 7.06
C PRO A 187 -55.53 5.04 5.85
N PRO A 188 -56.27 4.27 5.04
CA PRO A 188 -55.71 3.30 4.11
C PRO A 188 -55.27 3.95 2.79
N LEU A 189 -54.02 3.69 2.38
CA LEU A 189 -53.56 3.85 1.00
C LEU A 189 -53.16 2.48 0.45
N THR A 190 -53.61 2.24 -0.77
CA THR A 190 -53.60 1.04 -1.60
C THR A 190 -52.26 0.30 -1.72
N PRO A 191 -52.30 -1.03 -1.96
CA PRO A 191 -51.10 -1.83 -2.21
C PRO A 191 -50.66 -1.69 -3.67
N ASP A 192 -49.38 -1.37 -3.89
CA ASP A 192 -48.53 -1.92 -4.97
C ASP A 192 -47.32 -1.02 -5.22
N LEU A 193 -46.25 -1.25 -4.45
CA LEU A 193 -44.88 -0.98 -4.88
C LEU A 193 -44.02 -2.18 -4.44
N PRO A 194 -43.21 -2.78 -5.33
CA PRO A 194 -42.48 -3.99 -5.00
C PRO A 194 -41.50 -3.71 -3.86
N LYS A 195 -41.40 -4.65 -2.91
CA LYS A 195 -40.23 -4.80 -2.04
C LYS A 195 -39.01 -5.04 -2.94
N ALA A 196 -38.42 -3.97 -3.47
CA ALA A 196 -37.05 -3.99 -3.89
C ALA A 196 -36.23 -4.20 -2.61
N ALA A 197 -35.92 -5.45 -2.31
CA ALA A 197 -34.73 -5.74 -1.55
C ALA A 197 -33.60 -5.05 -2.33
N THR A 198 -33.13 -3.91 -1.82
CA THR A 198 -31.91 -3.29 -2.29
C THR A 198 -30.80 -4.26 -1.93
N GLN A 199 -30.59 -5.26 -2.79
CA GLN A 199 -29.33 -5.97 -2.88
C GLN A 199 -28.28 -4.87 -3.03
N ALA A 200 -27.31 -4.83 -2.12
CA ALA A 200 -26.13 -4.02 -2.31
C ALA A 200 -25.62 -4.31 -3.74
N PRO A 201 -25.39 -3.28 -4.57
CA PRO A 201 -24.89 -3.51 -5.91
C PRO A 201 -23.61 -4.34 -5.80
N PRO A 202 -23.41 -5.37 -6.65
CA PRO A 202 -22.20 -6.17 -6.62
C PRO A 202 -21.01 -5.21 -6.69
N SER A 203 -20.02 -5.39 -5.82
CA SER A 203 -18.78 -4.62 -5.80
C SER A 203 -18.19 -4.61 -7.22
N ARG A 204 -18.33 -3.48 -7.92
CA ARG A 204 -17.80 -3.33 -9.28
C ARG A 204 -16.37 -2.85 -9.13
N LEU A 205 -15.42 -3.73 -9.41
CA LEU A 205 -14.01 -3.37 -9.54
C LEU A 205 -13.88 -2.09 -10.38
N ALA A 206 -13.03 -1.16 -9.93
CA ALA A 206 -12.75 0.07 -10.66
C ALA A 206 -11.84 -0.24 -11.86
N LEU A 207 -12.41 -0.89 -12.87
CA LEU A 207 -11.73 -1.25 -14.11
C LEU A 207 -11.62 -0.04 -15.03
N ILE A 208 -10.56 0.02 -15.85
CA ILE A 208 -10.36 1.05 -16.87
C ILE A 208 -11.61 1.15 -17.75
N GLY A 209 -12.12 2.38 -17.90
CA GLY A 209 -13.34 2.68 -18.68
C GLY A 209 -14.65 2.33 -17.97
N SER A 210 -14.62 1.92 -16.70
CA SER A 210 -15.83 1.89 -15.87
C SER A 210 -16.17 3.29 -15.37
N PRO A 211 -17.45 3.59 -15.04
CA PRO A 211 -17.83 4.89 -14.49
C PRO A 211 -17.19 5.21 -13.13
N LEU A 212 -16.67 4.20 -12.44
CA LEU A 212 -16.02 4.33 -11.13
C LEU A 212 -14.52 4.63 -11.26
N PHE A 213 -13.95 4.49 -12.46
CA PHE A 213 -12.52 4.67 -12.69
C PHE A 213 -12.13 6.14 -12.67
N ILE A 214 -11.17 6.47 -11.82
CA ILE A 214 -10.63 7.81 -11.70
C ILE A 214 -9.29 7.88 -12.45
N TRP A 215 -9.19 8.88 -13.33
CA TRP A 215 -7.96 9.20 -14.03
C TRP A 215 -7.12 10.25 -13.30
N TYR A 216 -7.78 11.20 -12.63
CA TYR A 216 -7.15 12.30 -11.91
C TYR A 216 -7.96 12.65 -10.66
N PRO A 217 -7.34 12.75 -9.47
CA PRO A 217 -8.02 13.22 -8.27
C PRO A 217 -8.21 14.75 -8.33
N SER A 218 -9.28 15.27 -7.71
CA SER A 218 -9.37 16.72 -7.49
C SER A 218 -8.33 17.18 -6.47
N LEU A 219 -7.91 18.45 -6.51
CA LEU A 219 -6.91 18.99 -5.57
C LEU A 219 -7.30 18.78 -4.11
N ARG A 220 -8.59 18.90 -3.79
CA ARG A 220 -9.11 18.69 -2.44
C ARG A 220 -9.04 17.23 -2.01
N GLU A 221 -9.40 16.30 -2.89
CA GLU A 221 -9.28 14.87 -2.61
C GLU A 221 -7.81 14.45 -2.48
N PHE A 222 -6.95 15.01 -3.33
CA PHE A 222 -5.52 14.77 -3.29
C PHE A 222 -4.91 15.16 -1.95
N THR A 223 -5.13 16.40 -1.50
CA THR A 223 -4.54 16.90 -0.25
C THR A 223 -5.17 16.29 1.00
N SER A 224 -6.46 15.94 0.94
CA SER A 224 -7.17 15.42 2.11
C SER A 224 -6.99 13.91 2.31
N PHE A 225 -6.84 13.14 1.24
CA PHE A 225 -6.86 11.67 1.30
C PHE A 225 -5.59 11.05 0.71
N TYR A 226 -5.29 11.32 -0.55
CA TYR A 226 -4.23 10.60 -1.27
C TYR A 226 -2.83 10.92 -0.77
N TRP A 227 -2.57 12.14 -0.31
CA TRP A 227 -1.25 12.55 0.18
C TRP A 227 -0.73 11.71 1.35
N SER A 228 -1.63 11.29 2.24
CA SER A 228 -1.29 10.48 3.43
C SER A 228 -1.42 8.98 3.18
N ASP A 229 -1.86 8.57 1.99
CA ASP A 229 -2.11 7.18 1.66
C ASP A 229 -0.86 6.54 1.04
N LEU A 230 -0.23 5.62 1.78
CA LEU A 230 0.95 4.90 1.31
C LEU A 230 0.68 4.05 0.06
N CYS A 231 -0.52 3.48 -0.05
CA CYS A 231 -0.94 2.67 -1.20
C CYS A 231 -0.94 3.49 -2.51
N PHE A 232 -1.26 4.79 -2.43
CA PHE A 232 -1.21 5.71 -3.57
C PHE A 232 0.17 6.37 -3.73
N MET A 233 0.79 6.80 -2.62
CA MET A 233 2.06 7.50 -2.67
C MET A 233 3.22 6.60 -3.13
N SER A 234 3.21 5.32 -2.77
CA SER A 234 4.23 4.36 -3.23
C SER A 234 4.35 4.31 -4.76
N PRO A 235 3.31 3.93 -5.53
CA PRO A 235 3.41 3.91 -6.98
C PRO A 235 3.62 5.29 -7.60
N THR A 236 3.14 6.37 -6.95
CA THR A 236 3.41 7.75 -7.40
C THR A 236 4.91 8.09 -7.33
N VAL A 237 5.57 7.77 -6.21
CA VAL A 237 7.01 7.98 -6.04
C VAL A 237 7.80 7.09 -7.01
N THR A 238 7.39 5.83 -7.20
CA THR A 238 7.98 4.95 -8.22
C THR A 238 7.88 5.59 -9.61
N PHE A 239 6.70 6.08 -10.00
CA PHE A 239 6.48 6.68 -11.32
C PHE A 239 7.41 7.89 -11.56
N ILE A 240 7.53 8.78 -10.59
CA ILE A 240 8.49 9.92 -10.65
C ILE A 240 9.92 9.40 -10.77
N GLY A 241 10.28 8.38 -9.96
CA GLY A 241 11.57 7.72 -10.02
C GLY A 241 11.90 7.18 -11.41
N THR A 242 10.92 6.63 -12.14
CA THR A 242 11.15 6.05 -13.48
C THR A 242 11.55 7.10 -14.50
N PHE A 243 10.96 8.30 -14.45
CA PHE A 243 11.38 9.40 -15.33
C PHE A 243 12.78 9.90 -15.01
N ILE A 244 13.11 10.04 -13.72
CA ILE A 244 14.44 10.51 -13.29
C ILE A 244 15.50 9.48 -13.67
N PHE A 245 15.25 8.19 -13.41
CA PHE A 245 16.15 7.10 -13.79
C PHE A 245 16.32 7.00 -15.30
N MET A 246 15.27 7.25 -16.08
CA MET A 246 15.31 7.23 -17.54
C MET A 246 16.29 8.27 -18.11
N LEU A 247 16.53 9.39 -17.42
CA LEU A 247 17.55 10.35 -17.85
C LEU A 247 18.93 9.68 -17.91
N ALA A 248 19.29 8.89 -16.88
CA ALA A 248 20.55 8.14 -16.87
C ALA A 248 20.60 7.07 -17.97
N ILE A 249 19.49 6.40 -18.26
CA ILE A 249 19.42 5.43 -19.36
C ILE A 249 19.69 6.12 -20.71
N ILE A 250 19.05 7.27 -20.95
CA ILE A 250 19.19 8.02 -22.20
C ILE A 250 20.61 8.56 -22.35
N THR A 251 21.19 9.13 -21.29
CA THR A 251 22.54 9.71 -21.35
C THR A 251 23.64 8.66 -21.44
N ALA A 252 23.36 7.40 -21.07
CA ALA A 252 24.26 6.27 -21.27
C ALA A 252 24.35 5.78 -22.74
N VAL A 253 23.47 6.26 -23.62
CA VAL A 253 23.50 5.90 -25.04
C VAL A 253 24.69 6.61 -25.72
N PRO A 254 25.57 5.88 -26.44
CA PRO A 254 26.68 6.49 -27.13
C PRO A 254 26.25 7.61 -28.07
N GLY A 255 26.86 8.79 -27.94
CA GLY A 255 26.58 9.97 -28.76
C GLY A 255 25.49 10.91 -28.23
N VAL A 256 24.78 10.55 -27.15
CA VAL A 256 23.81 11.46 -26.51
C VAL A 256 24.51 12.47 -25.61
N LEU A 257 25.41 11.98 -24.77
CA LEU A 257 26.16 12.79 -23.82
C LEU A 257 27.63 12.34 -23.78
N ASP A 258 28.57 13.27 -23.68
CA ASP A 258 29.99 12.95 -23.53
C ASP A 258 30.28 12.54 -22.07
N LEU A 259 30.22 11.23 -21.82
CA LEU A 259 30.51 10.67 -20.50
C LEU A 259 32.02 10.55 -20.21
N THR A 260 32.89 11.00 -21.11
CA THR A 260 34.33 11.14 -20.81
C THR A 260 34.61 12.43 -20.02
N ASP A 261 33.76 13.44 -20.18
CA ASP A 261 33.77 14.62 -19.34
C ASP A 261 33.24 14.28 -17.94
N ARG A 262 34.09 14.47 -16.93
CA ARG A 262 33.84 14.01 -15.58
C ARG A 262 32.59 14.67 -14.94
N PRO A 263 32.43 16.01 -14.94
CA PRO A 263 31.19 16.65 -14.46
C PRO A 263 29.93 16.12 -15.15
N THR A 264 30.00 15.93 -16.46
CA THR A 264 28.89 15.44 -17.27
C THR A 264 28.53 13.99 -16.93
N PHE A 265 29.52 13.12 -16.72
CA PHE A 265 29.31 11.75 -16.25
C PHE A 265 28.64 11.70 -14.87
N PHE A 266 29.15 12.47 -13.91
CA PHE A 266 28.62 12.47 -12.54
C PHE A 266 27.22 13.09 -12.45
N LEU A 267 27.01 14.28 -13.01
CA LEU A 267 25.76 15.03 -12.87
C LEU A 267 24.69 14.61 -13.90
N GLY A 268 25.11 14.30 -15.12
CA GLY A 268 24.21 13.98 -16.24
C GLY A 268 23.82 12.50 -16.33
N ASN A 269 24.59 11.61 -15.69
CA ASN A 269 24.32 10.17 -15.73
C ASN A 269 24.19 9.54 -14.33
N LEU A 270 25.24 9.60 -13.50
CA LEU A 270 25.25 8.86 -12.24
C LEU A 270 24.26 9.42 -11.21
N PHE A 271 24.16 10.75 -11.10
CA PHE A 271 23.22 11.41 -10.19
C PHE A 271 21.75 11.06 -10.47
N PRO A 272 21.21 11.25 -11.69
CA PRO A 272 19.82 10.88 -11.97
C PRO A 272 19.57 9.38 -11.81
N GLY A 273 20.53 8.51 -12.19
CA GLY A 273 20.38 7.07 -12.00
C GLY A 273 20.30 6.69 -10.51
N THR A 274 21.19 7.25 -9.69
CA THR A 274 21.20 7.01 -8.25
C THR A 274 19.95 7.58 -7.58
N LEU A 275 19.55 8.81 -7.93
CA LEU A 275 18.35 9.45 -7.38
C LEU A 275 17.08 8.67 -7.75
N GLY A 276 16.96 8.20 -8.99
CA GLY A 276 15.87 7.33 -9.42
C GLY A 276 15.81 6.04 -8.60
N GLY A 277 16.95 5.39 -8.37
CA GLY A 277 17.06 4.20 -7.50
C GLY A 277 16.63 4.46 -6.05
N VAL A 278 17.04 5.60 -5.47
CA VAL A 278 16.62 6.00 -4.11
C VAL A 278 15.11 6.21 -4.03
N LEU A 279 14.50 6.81 -5.05
CA LEU A 279 13.05 6.98 -5.12
C LEU A 279 12.35 5.62 -5.22
N PHE A 280 12.84 4.69 -6.05
CA PHE A 280 12.32 3.32 -6.09
C PHE A 280 12.40 2.63 -4.73
N THR A 281 13.51 2.81 -4.02
CA THR A 281 13.74 2.20 -2.70
C THR A 281 12.77 2.78 -1.67
N THR A 282 12.58 4.10 -1.70
CA THR A 282 11.61 4.79 -0.84
C THR A 282 10.20 4.28 -1.11
N ALA A 283 9.80 4.24 -2.38
CA ALA A 283 8.49 3.77 -2.80
C ALA A 283 8.21 2.31 -2.41
N SER A 284 9.18 1.42 -2.60
CA SER A 284 9.01 0.00 -2.27
C SER A 284 8.99 -0.27 -0.77
N VAL A 285 9.72 0.53 0.02
CA VAL A 285 9.62 0.51 1.49
C VAL A 285 8.24 1.00 1.94
N MET A 286 7.70 2.05 1.33
CA MET A 286 6.32 2.50 1.59
C MET A 286 5.32 1.37 1.28
N GLN A 287 5.49 0.65 0.17
CA GLN A 287 4.65 -0.50 -0.19
C GLN A 287 4.74 -1.63 0.85
N ALA A 288 5.96 -1.97 1.30
CA ALA A 288 6.15 -3.01 2.30
C ALA A 288 5.56 -2.63 3.67
N ILE A 289 5.60 -1.34 4.03
CA ILE A 289 4.98 -0.80 5.25
C ILE A 289 3.46 -0.83 5.14
N ASP A 290 2.88 -0.46 4.00
CA ASP A 290 1.43 -0.50 3.77
C ASP A 290 0.86 -1.93 3.91
N ALA A 291 1.64 -2.94 3.55
CA ALA A 291 1.25 -4.35 3.66
C ALA A 291 1.19 -4.91 5.10
N GLN A 292 1.64 -4.17 6.12
CA GLN A 292 1.73 -4.62 7.52
C GLN A 292 1.09 -3.62 8.50
N GLU A 293 0.49 -4.13 9.57
CA GLU A 293 -0.20 -3.28 10.57
C GLU A 293 0.76 -2.40 11.37
N LYS A 294 1.96 -2.90 11.63
CA LYS A 294 3.00 -2.19 12.37
C LYS A 294 4.28 -2.23 11.56
N TRP A 295 4.92 -1.07 11.40
CA TRP A 295 6.12 -0.91 10.59
C TRP A 295 7.28 -1.85 10.98
N TYR A 296 7.34 -2.26 12.26
CA TYR A 296 8.39 -3.13 12.81
C TYR A 296 8.04 -4.62 12.85
N LEU A 297 6.85 -5.03 12.40
CA LEU A 297 6.40 -6.42 12.50
C LEU A 297 6.13 -7.04 11.12
N PRO A 298 7.16 -7.62 10.47
CA PRO A 298 7.06 -8.21 9.14
C PRO A 298 5.89 -9.21 8.98
N LYS A 299 5.00 -8.93 8.04
CA LYS A 299 3.87 -9.81 7.68
C LYS A 299 4.29 -10.87 6.65
N HIS A 300 5.24 -11.73 7.02
CA HIS A 300 5.87 -12.74 6.14
C HIS A 300 4.92 -13.74 5.44
N LYS A 301 3.66 -13.85 5.88
CA LYS A 301 2.64 -14.69 5.21
C LYS A 301 1.82 -13.93 4.16
N SER A 302 1.97 -12.61 4.09
CA SER A 302 1.25 -11.76 3.14
C SER A 302 1.96 -11.72 1.80
N LEU A 303 1.21 -11.92 0.71
CA LEU A 303 1.72 -11.78 -0.65
C LEU A 303 2.18 -10.34 -0.92
N ASP A 304 1.39 -9.35 -0.52
CA ASP A 304 1.68 -7.93 -0.75
C ASP A 304 2.96 -7.48 -0.03
N TRP A 305 3.24 -8.08 1.14
CA TRP A 305 4.48 -7.82 1.86
C TRP A 305 5.69 -8.37 1.10
N HIS A 306 5.59 -9.56 0.49
CA HIS A 306 6.65 -10.09 -0.38
C HIS A 306 6.83 -9.25 -1.65
N VAL A 307 5.76 -8.73 -2.24
CA VAL A 307 5.87 -7.78 -3.38
C VAL A 307 6.71 -6.57 -2.97
N GLY A 308 6.37 -5.92 -1.84
CA GLY A 308 7.13 -4.78 -1.32
C GLY A 308 8.59 -5.12 -0.97
N LEU A 309 8.83 -6.29 -0.37
CA LEU A 309 10.19 -6.78 -0.06
C LEU A 309 11.04 -6.94 -1.32
N TRP A 310 10.54 -7.68 -2.31
CA TRP A 310 11.29 -7.95 -3.54
C TRP A 310 11.48 -6.69 -4.38
N ASN A 311 10.50 -5.79 -4.40
CA ASN A 311 10.68 -4.46 -4.98
C ASN A 311 11.78 -3.69 -4.25
N THR A 312 11.86 -3.75 -2.92
CA THR A 312 12.91 -3.07 -2.15
C THR A 312 14.30 -3.63 -2.44
N ILE A 313 14.43 -4.95 -2.52
CA ILE A 313 15.67 -5.60 -2.94
C ILE A 313 16.03 -5.12 -4.36
N GLY A 314 15.11 -5.19 -5.32
CA GLY A 314 15.31 -4.71 -6.69
C GLY A 314 15.77 -3.26 -6.78
N SER A 315 15.11 -2.37 -6.04
CA SER A 315 15.41 -0.94 -5.97
C SER A 315 16.80 -0.65 -5.41
N ILE A 316 17.23 -1.39 -4.38
CA ILE A 316 18.60 -1.29 -3.84
C ILE A 316 19.60 -1.69 -4.92
N GLY A 317 19.33 -2.76 -5.67
CA GLY A 317 20.18 -3.20 -6.78
C GLY A 317 20.34 -2.11 -7.85
N PHE A 318 19.25 -1.47 -8.26
CA PHE A 318 19.29 -0.37 -9.24
C PHE A 318 19.93 0.91 -8.70
N THR A 319 19.78 1.19 -7.41
CA THR A 319 20.50 2.28 -6.73
C THR A 319 22.01 2.04 -6.82
N LEU A 320 22.45 0.84 -6.46
CA LEU A 320 23.86 0.44 -6.51
C LEU A 320 24.40 0.36 -7.95
N ALA A 321 23.56 -0.02 -8.92
CA ALA A 321 23.93 -0.08 -10.33
C ALA A 321 24.37 1.28 -10.90
N SER A 322 23.94 2.40 -10.31
CA SER A 322 24.45 3.73 -10.64
C SER A 322 25.46 4.23 -9.60
N ALA A 323 25.21 4.02 -8.31
CA ALA A 323 26.04 4.56 -7.24
C ALA A 323 27.46 3.98 -7.22
N LEU A 324 27.66 2.72 -7.60
CA LEU A 324 28.98 2.07 -7.55
C LEU A 324 29.95 2.59 -8.62
N TYR A 325 29.45 3.22 -9.69
CA TYR A 325 30.30 3.89 -10.67
C TYR A 325 31.00 5.14 -10.10
N PHE A 326 30.51 5.71 -8.98
CA PHE A 326 31.21 6.80 -8.29
C PHE A 326 32.58 6.38 -7.73
N LEU A 327 32.85 5.07 -7.60
CA LEU A 327 34.14 4.57 -7.16
C LEU A 327 35.24 4.70 -8.22
N GLU A 328 34.88 4.88 -9.50
CA GLU A 328 35.82 5.01 -10.62
C GLU A 328 36.84 3.83 -10.72
N THR A 329 36.43 2.62 -10.28
CA THR A 329 37.25 1.40 -10.32
C THR A 329 36.62 0.33 -11.22
N ALA A 330 37.46 -0.56 -11.75
CA ALA A 330 36.99 -1.71 -12.52
C ALA A 330 36.09 -2.65 -11.68
N ASP A 331 36.45 -2.86 -10.40
CA ASP A 331 35.64 -3.65 -9.47
C ASP A 331 34.29 -2.97 -9.20
N GLY A 332 34.27 -1.64 -9.04
CA GLY A 332 33.03 -0.87 -8.90
C GLY A 332 32.10 -1.02 -10.12
N ALA A 333 32.65 -0.95 -11.34
CA ALA A 333 31.90 -1.16 -12.57
C ALA A 333 31.34 -2.59 -12.69
N LEU A 334 32.13 -3.60 -12.33
CA LEU A 334 31.65 -4.99 -12.28
C LEU A 334 30.52 -5.17 -11.26
N GLN A 335 30.69 -4.64 -10.05
CA GLN A 335 29.67 -4.72 -9.00
C GLN A 335 28.40 -3.95 -9.39
N ALA A 336 28.52 -2.83 -10.10
CA ALA A 336 27.37 -2.10 -10.65
C ALA A 336 26.57 -2.94 -11.67
N GLY A 337 27.27 -3.62 -12.59
CA GLY A 337 26.64 -4.54 -13.54
C GLY A 337 25.96 -5.72 -12.84
N LEU A 338 26.62 -6.32 -11.84
CA LEU A 338 26.03 -7.38 -11.01
C LEU A 338 24.82 -6.89 -10.22
N ALA A 339 24.86 -5.67 -9.68
CA ALA A 339 23.76 -5.03 -8.96
C ALA A 339 22.54 -4.80 -9.84
N SER A 340 22.75 -4.34 -11.07
CA SER A 340 21.70 -4.27 -12.09
C SER A 340 21.10 -5.66 -12.34
N LEU A 341 21.93 -6.69 -12.49
CA LEU A 341 21.46 -8.04 -12.80
C LEU A 341 20.60 -8.64 -11.67
N TRP A 342 21.11 -8.71 -10.43
CA TRP A 342 20.33 -9.28 -9.33
C TRP A 342 19.13 -8.40 -8.95
N GLY A 343 19.25 -7.08 -9.08
CA GLY A 343 18.13 -6.16 -8.87
C GLY A 343 16.99 -6.40 -9.87
N SER A 344 17.33 -6.71 -11.13
CA SER A 344 16.35 -7.02 -12.18
C SER A 344 15.60 -8.32 -11.89
N TRP A 345 16.30 -9.35 -11.40
CA TRP A 345 15.67 -10.59 -10.93
C TRP A 345 14.73 -10.36 -9.76
N ALA A 346 15.11 -9.51 -8.80
CA ALA A 346 14.25 -9.19 -7.68
C ALA A 346 12.97 -8.46 -8.13
N PHE A 347 13.05 -7.49 -9.05
CA PHE A 347 11.87 -6.87 -9.66
C PHE A 347 11.02 -7.87 -10.45
N LEU A 348 11.63 -8.85 -11.13
CA LEU A 348 10.89 -9.90 -11.81
C LEU A 348 10.06 -10.73 -10.81
N VAL A 349 10.66 -11.12 -9.68
CA VAL A 349 9.94 -11.86 -8.63
C VAL A 349 8.79 -11.02 -8.06
N ALA A 350 9.04 -9.75 -7.74
CA ALA A 350 8.01 -8.85 -7.20
C ALA A 350 6.81 -8.70 -8.16
N SER A 351 7.09 -8.45 -9.44
CA SER A 351 6.06 -8.24 -10.46
C SER A 351 5.29 -9.52 -10.79
N LEU A 352 5.94 -10.69 -10.79
CA LEU A 352 5.26 -11.99 -10.90
C LEU A 352 4.33 -12.26 -9.71
N LEU A 353 4.76 -11.92 -8.48
CA LEU A 353 3.92 -12.04 -7.29
C LEU A 353 2.73 -11.07 -7.34
N GLN A 354 2.92 -9.84 -7.81
CA GLN A 354 1.85 -8.86 -8.00
C GLN A 354 0.85 -9.33 -9.06
N TRP A 355 1.33 -9.85 -10.20
CA TRP A 355 0.48 -10.46 -11.23
C TRP A 355 -0.29 -11.66 -10.66
N TYR A 356 0.39 -12.58 -9.99
CA TYR A 356 -0.26 -13.71 -9.31
C TYR A 356 -1.35 -13.22 -8.34
N GLY A 357 -1.05 -12.17 -7.56
CA GLY A 357 -1.95 -11.44 -6.67
C GLY A 357 -3.24 -11.00 -7.37
N ALA A 358 -3.09 -10.25 -8.46
CA ALA A 358 -4.21 -9.73 -9.24
C ALA A 358 -5.14 -10.83 -9.79
N MET A 359 -4.61 -12.04 -10.06
CA MET A 359 -5.42 -13.16 -10.54
C MET A 359 -6.42 -13.70 -9.51
N ALA A 360 -6.27 -13.37 -8.22
CA ALA A 360 -7.22 -13.76 -7.18
C ALA A 360 -8.60 -13.10 -7.35
N LYS A 361 -8.72 -12.02 -8.14
CA LYS A 361 -10.02 -11.39 -8.44
C LYS A 361 -10.85 -12.18 -9.47
N TYR A 362 -10.25 -13.20 -10.10
CA TYR A 362 -10.82 -13.96 -11.22
C TYR A 362 -10.90 -15.47 -10.95
N THR A 363 -10.60 -15.88 -9.73
CA THR A 363 -10.90 -17.20 -9.20
C THR A 363 -12.31 -17.21 -8.64
#